data_AF-A0A0A1TS54-F1
#
_entry.id   AF-A0A0A1TS54-F1
#
_cell.length_a   1.000
_cell.length_b   1.000
_cell.length_c   1.000
_cell.angle_alpha   90.00
_cell.angle_beta   90.00
_cell.angle_gamma   90.00
#
_symmetry.space_group_name_H-M   'P 1'
#
loop_
_entity.id
_entity.type
_entity.pdbx_description
1 polymer ?
#
loop_
_entity_poly.entity_id
_entity_poly.type
_entity_poly.pdbx_seq_one_letter_code
_entity_poly.pdbx_strand_id
1 'polypeptide(L)'
;MASFLDQFIAFGTDAAGLERTMRFIQSIAIIVVSYPVLLSQLLSTHPVAKHAVYFLTIRKLMDWLNVTRRSLRTFRFLESWKKSQTMYESQAAKSIEDWLDIISASTMGMYGMLETATLVDVLRIENLSIFGQERSVTLNERAQMFWLVALYSAALGSGIKLLRLFAYRAVPDSGAGFAGKDSKNDEKKAKNEKKSAEERQKEREAANREFNGKVSQLGLKMLAEVLDLVLPTASLGLMKIYPGIVGIAMLCSTVITGRNVWIRCAQKLPA
;
A
#
# COMPACT_ATOMS: atom_id res chain seq x y z
N MET A 1 -25.81 0.46 -7.48
CA MET A 1 -24.86 0.58 -6.35
C MET A 1 -24.83 -0.79 -5.69
N ALA A 2 -23.70 -1.50 -5.76
CA ALA A 2 -23.60 -2.82 -5.17
C ALA A 2 -24.00 -2.79 -3.69
N SER A 3 -24.78 -3.78 -3.24
CA SER A 3 -25.13 -3.90 -1.83
C SER A 3 -23.85 -4.02 -1.01
N PHE A 4 -23.84 -3.44 0.20
CA PHE A 4 -22.72 -3.60 1.13
C PHE A 4 -22.36 -5.08 1.33
N LEU A 5 -23.37 -5.95 1.33
CA LEU A 5 -23.21 -7.39 1.45
C LEU A 5 -22.45 -7.99 0.25
N ASP A 6 -22.76 -7.58 -0.98
CA ASP A 6 -22.07 -8.06 -2.19
C ASP A 6 -20.61 -7.63 -2.19
N GLN A 7 -20.33 -6.39 -1.78
CA GLN A 7 -18.97 -5.88 -1.64
C GLN A 7 -18.19 -6.62 -0.55
N PHE A 8 -18.84 -6.93 0.57
CA PHE A 8 -18.24 -7.71 1.64
C PHE A 8 -17.90 -9.13 1.18
N ILE A 9 -18.80 -9.80 0.45
CA ILE A 9 -18.56 -11.12 -0.13
C ILE A 9 -17.39 -11.06 -1.12
N ALA A 10 -17.37 -10.06 -2.02
CA ALA A 10 -16.30 -9.87 -2.99
C ALA A 10 -14.94 -9.58 -2.32
N PHE A 11 -14.92 -8.87 -1.21
CA PHE A 11 -13.70 -8.63 -0.44
C PHE A 11 -13.23 -9.87 0.32
N GLY A 12 -14.15 -10.59 0.97
CA GLY A 12 -13.85 -11.79 1.76
C GLY A 12 -13.45 -13.00 0.93
N THR A 13 -13.81 -13.04 -0.35
CA THR A 13 -13.40 -14.10 -1.30
C THR A 13 -12.16 -13.72 -2.12
N ASP A 14 -11.73 -12.46 -2.08
CA ASP A 14 -10.52 -12.00 -2.76
C ASP A 14 -9.27 -12.30 -1.91
N ALA A 15 -8.27 -12.95 -2.52
CA ALA A 15 -7.03 -13.32 -1.82
C ALA A 15 -6.29 -12.11 -1.22
N ALA A 16 -6.35 -10.93 -1.84
CA ALA A 16 -5.77 -9.72 -1.27
C ALA A 16 -6.61 -9.18 -0.10
N GLY A 17 -7.94 -9.29 -0.16
CA GLY A 17 -8.82 -8.92 0.96
C GLY A 17 -8.58 -9.80 2.20
N LEU A 18 -8.47 -11.11 2.00
CA LEU A 18 -8.09 -12.07 3.05
C LEU A 18 -6.70 -11.78 3.62
N GLU A 19 -5.70 -11.53 2.77
CA GLU A 19 -4.35 -11.19 3.23
C GLU A 19 -4.33 -9.92 4.08
N ARG A 20 -5.07 -8.87 3.69
CA ARG A 20 -5.18 -7.62 4.46
C ARG A 20 -5.92 -7.84 5.79
N THR A 21 -6.93 -8.69 5.82
CA THR A 21 -7.66 -9.03 7.05
C THR A 21 -6.75 -9.75 8.05
N MET A 22 -5.99 -10.74 7.58
CA MET A 22 -5.01 -11.42 8.43
C MET A 22 -3.90 -10.47 8.89
N ARG A 23 -3.43 -9.57 8.00
CA ARG A 23 -2.44 -8.54 8.33
C ARG A 23 -2.96 -7.60 9.43
N PHE A 24 -4.24 -7.24 9.37
CA PHE A 24 -4.90 -6.39 10.36
C PHE A 24 -4.94 -7.08 11.73
N ILE A 25 -5.41 -8.33 11.78
CA ILE A 25 -5.44 -9.13 13.02
C ILE A 25 -4.02 -9.28 13.59
N GLN A 26 -3.03 -9.57 12.74
CA GLN A 26 -1.64 -9.69 13.17
C GLN A 26 -1.10 -8.37 13.75
N SER A 27 -1.39 -7.22 13.14
CA SER A 27 -0.94 -5.93 13.64
C SER A 27 -1.53 -5.58 15.01
N ILE A 28 -2.81 -5.89 15.25
CA ILE A 28 -3.45 -5.73 16.55
C ILE A 28 -2.78 -6.64 17.58
N ALA A 29 -2.55 -7.91 17.24
CA ALA A 29 -1.87 -8.85 18.11
C ALA A 29 -0.46 -8.36 18.51
N ILE A 30 0.31 -7.81 17.56
CA ILE A 30 1.63 -7.21 17.83
C ILE A 30 1.50 -6.07 18.83
N ILE A 31 0.52 -5.16 18.65
CA ILE A 31 0.30 -4.02 19.55
C ILE A 31 -0.04 -4.51 20.96
N VAL A 32 -1.02 -5.41 21.09
CA VAL A 32 -1.46 -5.94 22.39
C VAL A 32 -0.32 -6.64 23.13
N VAL A 33 0.48 -7.44 22.42
CA VAL A 33 1.64 -8.16 22.98
C VAL A 33 2.78 -7.21 23.35
N SER A 34 2.93 -6.11 22.61
CA SER A 34 3.98 -5.13 22.87
C SER A 34 3.67 -4.29 24.11
N TYR A 35 2.42 -3.88 24.31
CA TYR A 35 2.04 -3.01 25.45
C TYR A 35 1.44 -3.82 26.61
N PRO A 36 2.17 -4.07 27.72
CA PRO A 36 1.70 -4.93 28.81
C PRO A 36 0.41 -4.46 29.47
N VAL A 37 0.17 -3.15 29.50
CA VAL A 37 -1.06 -2.55 30.03
C VAL A 37 -2.28 -3.04 29.23
N LEU A 38 -2.20 -3.02 27.90
CA LEU A 38 -3.30 -3.49 27.03
C LEU A 38 -3.56 -4.99 27.24
N LEU A 39 -2.50 -5.79 27.34
CA LEU A 39 -2.61 -7.22 27.61
C LEU A 39 -3.26 -7.48 28.98
N SER A 40 -2.88 -6.72 30.01
CA SER A 40 -3.44 -6.86 31.35
C SER A 40 -4.91 -6.44 31.43
N GLN A 41 -5.32 -5.43 30.66
CA GLN A 41 -6.72 -5.02 30.56
C GLN A 41 -7.56 -6.07 29.83
N LEU A 42 -7.04 -6.60 28.71
CA LEU A 42 -7.70 -7.65 27.94
C LEU A 42 -7.88 -8.95 28.73
N LEU A 43 -6.90 -9.27 29.59
CA LEU A 43 -6.90 -10.46 30.43
C LEU A 43 -7.32 -10.18 31.88
N SER A 44 -7.98 -9.04 32.14
CA SER A 44 -8.36 -8.62 33.50
C SER A 44 -9.23 -9.62 34.26
N THR A 45 -9.90 -10.52 33.56
CA THR A 45 -10.73 -11.61 34.10
C THR A 45 -9.95 -12.90 34.37
N HIS A 46 -8.67 -12.97 33.99
CA HIS A 46 -7.82 -14.16 34.10
C HIS A 46 -6.71 -14.00 35.15
N PRO A 47 -6.28 -15.09 35.80
CA PRO A 47 -5.17 -15.04 36.75
C PRO A 47 -3.87 -14.59 36.08
N VAL A 48 -3.09 -13.74 36.76
CA VAL A 48 -1.80 -13.19 36.27
C VAL A 48 -0.83 -14.30 35.87
N ALA A 49 -0.86 -15.45 36.54
CA ALA A 49 -0.05 -16.62 36.20
C ALA A 49 -0.28 -17.14 34.77
N LYS A 50 -1.46 -16.91 34.19
CA LYS A 50 -1.78 -17.32 32.81
C LYS A 50 -1.32 -16.30 31.77
N HIS A 51 -0.99 -15.07 32.14
CA HIS A 51 -0.61 -14.01 31.19
C HIS A 51 0.58 -14.41 30.30
N ALA A 52 1.57 -15.12 30.87
CA ALA A 52 2.70 -15.64 30.12
C ALA A 52 2.29 -16.68 29.06
N VAL A 53 1.33 -17.54 29.37
CA VAL A 53 0.78 -18.53 28.43
C VAL A 53 0.02 -17.84 27.30
N TYR A 54 -0.80 -16.84 27.62
CA TYR A 54 -1.51 -16.04 26.61
C TYR A 54 -0.54 -15.29 25.70
N PHE A 55 0.51 -14.67 26.24
CA PHE A 55 1.56 -14.03 25.47
C PHE A 55 2.17 -14.99 24.42
N LEU A 56 2.57 -16.19 24.85
CA LEU A 56 3.12 -17.21 23.95
C LEU A 56 2.11 -17.69 22.91
N THR A 57 0.84 -17.80 23.31
CA THR A 57 -0.25 -18.25 22.43
C THR A 57 -0.55 -17.23 21.34
N ILE A 58 -0.62 -15.95 21.70
CA ILE A 58 -0.79 -14.86 20.73
C ILE A 58 0.42 -14.82 19.78
N ARG A 59 1.63 -15.06 20.28
CA ARG A 59 2.83 -15.13 19.42
C ARG A 59 2.78 -16.28 18.42
N LYS A 60 2.37 -17.47 18.85
CA LYS A 60 2.13 -18.60 17.94
C LYS A 60 1.06 -18.28 16.89
N LEU A 61 -0.04 -17.63 17.30
CA LEU A 61 -1.07 -17.18 16.36
C LEU A 61 -0.50 -16.21 15.32
N MET A 62 0.34 -15.26 15.73
CA MET A 62 1.00 -14.33 14.80
C MET A 62 1.90 -15.05 13.80
N ASP A 63 2.64 -16.07 14.24
CA ASP A 63 3.47 -16.89 13.35
C ASP A 63 2.60 -17.60 12.31
N TRP A 64 1.51 -18.25 12.74
CA TRP A 64 0.55 -18.88 11.84
C TRP A 64 -0.07 -17.90 10.84
N LEU A 65 -0.52 -16.73 11.30
CA LEU A 65 -1.05 -15.68 10.43
C LEU A 65 -0.02 -15.22 9.38
N ASN A 66 1.24 -15.08 9.78
CA ASN A 66 2.32 -14.71 8.86
C ASN A 66 2.53 -15.80 7.79
N VAL A 67 2.53 -17.07 8.17
CA VAL A 67 2.64 -18.19 7.23
C VAL A 67 1.46 -18.20 6.26
N THR A 68 0.22 -18.13 6.76
CA THR A 68 -0.98 -18.13 5.89
C THR A 68 -0.96 -16.96 4.91
N ARG A 69 -0.55 -15.76 5.36
CA ARG A 69 -0.39 -14.59 4.49
C ARG A 69 0.69 -14.77 3.42
N ARG A 70 1.78 -15.50 3.73
CA ARG A 70 2.78 -15.88 2.71
C ARG A 70 2.18 -16.85 1.71
N SER A 71 1.41 -17.84 2.15
CA SER A 71 0.72 -18.78 1.28
C SER A 71 -0.30 -18.10 0.34
N LEU A 72 -1.04 -17.09 0.80
CA LEU A 72 -1.95 -16.30 -0.04
C LEU A 72 -1.23 -15.46 -1.10
N ARG A 73 0.07 -15.20 -0.92
CA ARG A 73 0.90 -14.45 -1.86
C ARG A 73 1.75 -15.35 -2.77
N THR A 74 1.62 -16.67 -2.64
CA THR A 74 2.27 -17.64 -3.52
C THR A 74 2.01 -17.25 -4.98
N PHE A 75 3.07 -17.13 -5.77
CA PHE A 75 3.05 -16.68 -7.17
C PHE A 75 2.75 -15.21 -7.46
N ARG A 76 2.46 -14.35 -6.48
CA ARG A 76 2.31 -12.89 -6.72
C ARG A 76 3.59 -12.22 -7.21
N PHE A 77 4.73 -12.89 -7.06
CA PHE A 77 5.98 -12.45 -7.67
C PHE A 77 5.91 -12.42 -9.21
N LEU A 78 5.15 -13.33 -9.83
CA LEU A 78 4.95 -13.37 -11.28
C LEU A 78 4.20 -12.12 -11.76
N GLU A 79 3.19 -11.66 -11.02
CA GLU A 79 2.50 -10.39 -11.31
C GLU A 79 3.49 -9.21 -11.26
N SER A 80 4.39 -9.22 -10.28
CA SER A 80 5.38 -8.16 -10.09
C SER A 80 6.43 -8.14 -11.22
N TRP A 81 6.91 -9.31 -11.66
CA TRP A 81 7.80 -9.39 -12.81
C TRP A 81 7.13 -9.09 -14.13
N LYS A 82 5.90 -9.59 -14.36
CA LYS A 82 5.13 -9.22 -15.55
C LYS A 82 4.95 -7.71 -15.63
N LYS A 83 4.59 -7.06 -14.51
CA LYS A 83 4.49 -5.60 -14.43
C LYS A 83 5.80 -4.91 -14.80
N SER A 84 6.92 -5.37 -14.24
CA SER A 84 8.25 -4.83 -14.54
C SER A 84 8.60 -4.99 -16.03
N GLN A 85 8.39 -6.19 -16.58
CA GLN A 85 8.68 -6.51 -17.97
C GLN A 85 7.85 -5.65 -18.93
N THR A 86 6.54 -5.50 -18.70
CA THR A 86 5.69 -4.65 -19.53
C THR A 86 6.13 -3.18 -19.49
N MET A 87 6.55 -2.67 -18.33
CA MET A 87 7.10 -1.32 -18.22
C MET A 87 8.44 -1.19 -18.96
N TYR A 88 9.28 -2.22 -18.88
CA TYR A 88 10.58 -2.26 -19.54
C TYR A 88 10.46 -2.35 -21.08
N GLU A 89 9.55 -3.16 -21.59
CA GLU A 89 9.31 -3.37 -23.03
C GLU A 89 8.56 -2.21 -23.70
N SER A 90 7.98 -1.31 -22.90
CA SER A 90 7.33 -0.11 -23.45
C SER A 90 8.32 0.71 -24.29
N GLN A 91 7.92 1.01 -25.54
CA GLN A 91 8.74 1.72 -26.53
C GLN A 91 8.89 3.22 -26.25
N ALA A 92 8.18 3.75 -25.23
CA ALA A 92 8.29 5.14 -24.84
C ALA A 92 9.64 5.45 -24.17
N ALA A 93 10.10 6.69 -24.28
CA ALA A 93 11.24 7.18 -23.52
C ALA A 93 10.93 7.07 -22.02
N LYS A 94 11.78 6.36 -21.29
CA LYS A 94 11.58 6.06 -19.87
C LYS A 94 12.09 7.21 -19.02
N SER A 95 11.21 7.76 -18.19
CA SER A 95 11.58 8.74 -17.18
C SER A 95 12.24 8.06 -15.98
N ILE A 96 12.85 8.85 -15.08
CA ILE A 96 13.47 8.32 -13.86
C ILE A 96 12.42 7.62 -12.99
N GLU A 97 11.19 8.13 -12.97
CA GLU A 97 10.10 7.53 -12.22
C GLU A 97 9.69 6.16 -12.76
N ASP A 98 9.78 5.97 -14.08
CA ASP A 98 9.50 4.68 -14.72
C ASP A 98 10.59 3.66 -14.38
N TRP A 99 11.86 4.09 -14.34
CA TRP A 99 12.96 3.23 -13.89
C TRP A 99 12.82 2.82 -12.42
N LEU A 100 12.42 3.75 -11.54
CA LEU A 100 12.16 3.44 -10.13
C LEU A 100 11.01 2.45 -9.97
N ASP A 101 9.93 2.59 -10.76
CA ASP A 101 8.83 1.63 -10.78
C ASP A 101 9.27 0.24 -11.28
N ILE A 102 10.10 0.17 -12.33
CA ILE A 102 10.68 -1.08 -12.86
C ILE A 102 11.54 -1.77 -11.81
N ILE A 103 12.44 -1.02 -11.15
CA ILE A 103 13.30 -1.54 -10.08
C ILE A 103 12.44 -2.03 -8.92
N SER A 104 11.44 -1.25 -8.51
CA SER A 104 10.52 -1.62 -7.42
C SER A 104 9.78 -2.92 -7.74
N ALA A 105 9.20 -3.02 -8.94
CA ALA A 105 8.46 -4.22 -9.36
C ALA A 105 9.38 -5.44 -9.48
N SER A 106 10.60 -5.28 -9.99
CA SER A 106 11.58 -6.36 -10.13
C SER A 106 12.05 -6.91 -8.78
N THR A 107 12.39 -6.01 -7.85
CA THR A 107 12.85 -6.37 -6.50
C THR A 107 11.70 -6.91 -5.64
N MET A 108 10.48 -6.41 -5.81
CA MET A 108 9.28 -7.00 -5.20
C MET A 108 9.03 -8.42 -5.71
N GLY A 109 9.27 -8.67 -7.01
CA GLY A 109 9.24 -10.02 -7.57
C GLY A 109 10.29 -10.93 -6.94
N MET A 110 11.54 -10.47 -6.81
CA MET A 110 12.60 -11.25 -6.13
C MET A 110 12.24 -11.58 -4.68
N TYR A 111 11.69 -10.63 -3.93
CA TYR A 111 11.19 -10.85 -2.58
C TYR A 111 10.13 -11.95 -2.55
N GLY A 112 9.09 -11.86 -3.39
CA GLY A 112 8.02 -12.85 -3.43
C GLY A 112 8.48 -14.24 -3.90
N MET A 113 9.47 -14.32 -4.81
CA MET A 113 10.08 -15.58 -5.23
C MET A 113 10.78 -16.25 -4.04
N LEU A 114 11.62 -15.51 -3.31
CA LEU A 114 12.35 -16.07 -2.17
C LEU A 114 11.41 -16.47 -1.02
N GLU A 115 10.36 -15.70 -0.75
CA GLU A 115 9.33 -16.11 0.21
C GLU A 115 8.60 -17.38 -0.22
N THR A 116 8.32 -17.52 -1.51
CA THR A 116 7.67 -18.73 -2.04
C THR A 116 8.61 -19.94 -1.95
N ALA A 117 9.87 -19.79 -2.31
CA ALA A 117 10.87 -20.86 -2.24
C ALA A 117 11.08 -21.34 -0.79
N THR A 118 11.11 -20.42 0.17
CA THR A 118 11.30 -20.74 1.60
C THR A 118 10.02 -21.12 2.34
N LEU A 119 8.86 -21.12 1.67
CA LEU A 119 7.57 -21.35 2.33
C LEU A 119 7.49 -22.73 3.01
N VAL A 120 8.02 -23.77 2.38
CA VAL A 120 8.02 -25.14 2.91
C VAL A 120 8.84 -25.23 4.20
N ASP A 121 10.02 -24.60 4.22
CA ASP A 121 10.88 -24.58 5.40
C ASP A 121 10.26 -23.77 6.55
N VAL A 122 9.50 -22.73 6.22
CA VAL A 122 8.79 -21.89 7.20
C VAL A 122 7.61 -22.63 7.85
N LEU A 123 7.02 -23.63 7.19
CA LEU A 123 5.96 -24.47 7.76
C LEU A 123 6.45 -25.37 8.90
N ARG A 124 7.77 -25.58 9.04
CA ARG A 124 8.40 -26.38 10.10
C ARG A 124 7.79 -27.78 10.24
N ILE A 125 7.50 -28.42 9.11
CA ILE A 125 7.06 -29.82 9.09
C ILE A 125 8.24 -30.70 9.49
N GLU A 126 8.03 -31.60 10.45
CA GLU A 126 9.08 -32.50 10.93
C GLU A 126 9.67 -33.32 9.76
N ASN A 127 11.00 -33.39 9.69
CA ASN A 127 11.77 -34.09 8.65
C ASN A 127 11.61 -33.56 7.20
N LEU A 128 10.93 -32.44 6.99
CA LEU A 128 10.79 -31.82 5.67
C LEU A 128 11.45 -30.44 5.66
N SER A 129 12.74 -30.39 5.28
CA SER A 129 13.48 -29.16 5.05
C SER A 129 14.19 -29.18 3.71
N ILE A 130 13.79 -28.32 2.78
CA ILE A 130 14.36 -28.20 1.43
C ILE A 130 15.75 -27.56 1.51
N PHE A 131 15.88 -26.42 2.19
CA PHE A 131 17.15 -25.70 2.30
C PHE A 131 17.84 -25.90 3.65
N GLY A 132 17.11 -26.40 4.65
CA GLY A 132 17.56 -26.46 6.04
C GLY A 132 17.41 -25.12 6.76
N GLN A 133 17.46 -25.16 8.10
CA GLN A 133 17.10 -24.02 8.95
C GLN A 133 17.99 -22.79 8.72
N GLU A 134 19.32 -22.96 8.71
CA GLU A 134 20.28 -21.84 8.58
C GLU A 134 20.17 -21.15 7.22
N ARG A 135 20.06 -21.93 6.14
CA ARG A 135 19.95 -21.39 4.79
C ARG A 135 18.60 -20.74 4.56
N SER A 136 17.51 -21.29 5.11
CA SER A 136 16.18 -20.67 5.05
C SER A 136 16.16 -19.31 5.75
N VAL A 137 16.79 -19.18 6.92
CA VAL A 137 16.94 -17.89 7.61
C VAL A 137 17.71 -16.89 6.74
N THR A 138 18.86 -17.30 6.19
CA THR A 138 19.67 -16.44 5.31
C THR A 138 18.90 -15.98 4.06
N LEU A 139 18.15 -16.88 3.44
CA LEU A 139 17.32 -16.56 2.26
C LEU A 139 16.18 -15.61 2.63
N ASN A 140 15.56 -15.79 3.80
CA ASN A 140 14.52 -14.89 4.30
C ASN A 140 15.08 -13.50 4.61
N GLU A 141 16.28 -13.38 5.18
CA GLU A 141 16.96 -12.09 5.36
C GLU A 141 17.22 -11.39 4.03
N ARG A 142 17.75 -12.12 3.03
CA ARG A 142 17.93 -11.56 1.67
C ARG A 142 16.60 -11.14 1.04
N ALA A 143 15.53 -11.90 1.27
CA ALA A 143 14.19 -11.53 0.82
C ALA A 143 13.76 -10.20 1.45
N GLN A 144 14.01 -9.99 2.75
CA GLN A 144 13.73 -8.70 3.42
C GLN A 144 14.54 -7.55 2.83
N MET A 145 15.80 -7.78 2.41
CA MET A 145 16.59 -6.76 1.72
C MET A 145 15.97 -6.36 0.38
N PHE A 146 15.53 -7.32 -0.44
CA PHE A 146 14.84 -7.03 -1.69
C PHE A 146 13.53 -6.26 -1.45
N TRP A 147 12.78 -6.62 -0.41
CA TRP A 147 11.56 -5.91 -0.05
C TRP A 147 11.85 -4.46 0.38
N LEU A 148 12.91 -4.23 1.16
CA LEU A 148 13.36 -2.90 1.54
C LEU A 148 13.67 -2.03 0.31
N VAL A 149 14.47 -2.56 -0.63
CA VAL A 149 14.82 -1.85 -1.87
C VAL A 149 13.58 -1.59 -2.73
N ALA A 150 12.65 -2.55 -2.79
CA ALA A 150 11.39 -2.39 -3.51
C ALA A 150 10.54 -1.25 -2.97
N LEU A 151 10.41 -1.17 -1.65
CA LEU A 151 9.65 -0.11 -0.98
C LEU A 151 10.34 1.25 -1.08
N TYR A 152 11.67 1.29 -0.97
CA TYR A 152 12.43 2.54 -1.07
C TYR A 152 12.32 3.14 -2.47
N SER A 153 12.53 2.33 -3.51
CA SER A 153 12.35 2.75 -4.90
C SER A 153 10.90 3.14 -5.21
N ALA A 154 9.91 2.41 -4.68
CA ALA A 154 8.51 2.77 -4.82
C ALA A 154 8.19 4.14 -4.19
N ALA A 155 8.64 4.36 -2.95
CA ALA A 155 8.39 5.60 -2.23
C ALA A 155 9.05 6.81 -2.91
N LEU A 156 10.29 6.65 -3.41
CA LEU A 156 10.95 7.66 -4.22
C LEU A 156 10.20 7.93 -5.52
N GLY A 157 9.79 6.89 -6.25
CA GLY A 157 9.01 7.02 -7.48
C GLY A 157 7.68 7.75 -7.25
N SER A 158 6.96 7.39 -6.18
CA SER A 158 5.74 8.07 -5.74
C SER A 158 6.00 9.54 -5.37
N GLY A 159 7.09 9.83 -4.67
CA GLY A 159 7.49 11.18 -4.30
C GLY A 159 7.82 12.08 -5.49
N ILE A 160 8.61 11.59 -6.45
CA ILE A 160 8.95 12.36 -7.66
C ILE A 160 7.69 12.61 -8.50
N LYS A 161 6.82 11.60 -8.67
CA LYS A 161 5.52 11.78 -9.35
C LYS A 161 4.66 12.84 -8.66
N LEU A 162 4.68 12.89 -7.33
CA LEU A 162 3.93 13.88 -6.56
C LEU A 162 4.50 15.29 -6.78
N LEU A 163 5.83 15.45 -6.73
CA LEU A 163 6.51 16.72 -7.04
C LEU A 163 6.22 17.18 -8.47
N ARG A 164 6.27 16.26 -9.44
CA ARG A 164 5.92 16.53 -10.83
C ARG A 164 4.48 16.97 -10.96
N LEU A 165 3.55 16.30 -10.28
CA LEU A 165 2.14 16.66 -10.30
C LEU A 165 1.92 18.08 -9.75
N PHE A 166 2.61 18.46 -8.68
CA PHE A 166 2.57 19.83 -8.17
C PHE A 166 3.23 20.86 -9.12
N ALA A 167 4.34 20.50 -9.76
CA ALA A 167 5.05 21.38 -10.70
C ALA A 167 4.26 21.65 -11.98
N TYR A 168 3.54 20.65 -12.51
CA TYR A 168 2.69 20.78 -13.70
C TYR A 168 1.24 21.14 -13.35
N ARG A 169 0.98 21.71 -12.16
CA ARG A 169 -0.32 22.31 -11.88
C ARG A 169 -0.55 23.39 -12.94
N ALA A 170 -1.40 23.09 -13.92
CA ALA A 170 -1.80 24.01 -14.95
C ALA A 170 -2.40 25.24 -14.26
N VAL A 171 -1.60 26.30 -14.14
CA VAL A 171 -2.13 27.65 -13.97
C VAL A 171 -2.95 27.86 -15.23
N PRO A 172 -4.28 28.05 -15.16
CA PRO A 172 -5.05 28.36 -16.34
C PRO A 172 -4.38 29.57 -16.97
N ASP A 173 -4.16 29.54 -18.28
CA ASP A 173 -3.85 30.75 -19.05
C ASP A 173 -4.93 31.76 -18.68
N SER A 174 -4.62 32.64 -17.72
CA SER A 174 -5.30 33.90 -17.62
C SER A 174 -4.80 34.67 -18.83
N GLY A 175 -5.39 34.38 -19.97
CA GLY A 175 -5.43 35.25 -21.13
C GLY A 175 -6.19 36.53 -20.79
N ALA A 176 -5.86 37.17 -19.66
CA ALA A 176 -6.02 38.59 -19.44
C ALA A 176 -4.83 39.25 -20.14
N GLY A 177 -4.83 39.14 -21.47
CA GLY A 177 -4.06 40.04 -22.31
C GLY A 177 -4.48 41.46 -21.94
N PHE A 178 -3.49 42.24 -21.56
CA PHE A 178 -3.58 43.70 -21.43
C PHE A 178 -3.96 44.26 -22.81
N ALA A 179 -5.26 44.39 -23.09
CA ALA A 179 -5.71 44.98 -24.35
C ALA A 179 -7.02 45.76 -24.14
N GLY A 180 -6.88 47.08 -24.19
CA GLY A 180 -7.83 47.99 -24.82
C GLY A 180 -9.24 48.04 -24.23
N LYS A 181 -9.47 49.05 -23.41
CA LYS A 181 -10.81 49.54 -23.08
C LYS A 181 -11.49 50.12 -24.34
N ASP A 182 -12.80 49.90 -24.42
CA ASP A 182 -13.83 50.61 -25.19
C ASP A 182 -14.03 50.20 -26.68
N SER A 183 -15.25 49.92 -27.19
CA SER A 183 -16.60 50.20 -26.68
C SER A 183 -17.71 49.48 -27.50
N LYS A 184 -18.89 49.29 -26.86
CA LYS A 184 -20.25 49.06 -27.40
C LYS A 184 -20.67 47.68 -27.95
N ASN A 185 -21.24 46.82 -27.07
CA ASN A 185 -22.55 46.14 -27.26
C ASN A 185 -22.88 45.26 -26.02
N ASP A 186 -23.54 45.82 -24.99
CA ASP A 186 -23.41 45.32 -23.61
C ASP A 186 -24.50 44.37 -23.06
N GLU A 187 -25.62 44.11 -23.72
CA GLU A 187 -26.66 43.27 -23.07
C GLU A 187 -26.73 41.81 -23.53
N LYS A 188 -26.27 41.48 -24.74
CA LYS A 188 -26.21 40.09 -25.23
C LYS A 188 -24.87 39.39 -24.96
N LYS A 189 -23.77 40.13 -24.80
CA LYS A 189 -22.45 39.58 -24.43
C LYS A 189 -22.38 39.12 -22.98
N ALA A 190 -22.96 39.88 -22.04
CA ALA A 190 -22.92 39.56 -20.61
C ALA A 190 -23.57 38.21 -20.25
N LYS A 191 -24.60 37.78 -20.99
CA LYS A 191 -25.29 36.49 -20.76
C LYS A 191 -24.51 35.29 -21.30
N ASN A 192 -23.75 35.47 -22.39
CA ASN A 192 -22.85 34.45 -22.94
C ASN A 192 -21.53 34.37 -22.17
N GLU A 193 -21.02 35.51 -21.69
CA GLU A 193 -19.84 35.56 -20.82
C GLU A 193 -20.09 34.93 -19.46
N LYS A 194 -21.26 35.15 -18.83
CA LYS A 194 -21.66 34.45 -17.59
C LYS A 194 -21.77 32.93 -17.78
N LYS A 195 -22.39 32.45 -18.86
CA LYS A 195 -22.46 31.00 -19.16
C LYS A 195 -21.07 30.40 -19.38
N SER A 196 -20.20 31.07 -20.14
CA SER A 196 -18.83 30.58 -20.36
C SER A 196 -17.95 30.67 -19.10
N ALA A 197 -18.21 31.65 -18.22
CA ALA A 197 -17.53 31.77 -16.92
C ALA A 197 -17.97 30.67 -15.95
N GLU A 198 -19.27 30.33 -15.93
CA GLU A 198 -19.81 29.21 -15.14
C GLU A 198 -19.31 27.85 -15.66
N GLU A 199 -19.22 27.65 -16.97
CA GLU A 199 -18.64 26.45 -17.58
C GLU A 199 -17.14 26.34 -17.25
N ARG A 200 -16.37 27.43 -17.40
CA ARG A 200 -14.95 27.47 -16.98
C ARG A 200 -14.76 27.25 -15.49
N GLN A 201 -15.70 27.72 -14.66
CA GLN A 201 -15.66 27.49 -13.22
C GLN A 201 -15.94 26.02 -12.88
N LYS A 202 -16.92 25.40 -13.52
CA LYS A 202 -17.20 23.96 -13.39
C LYS A 202 -16.04 23.09 -13.88
N GLU A 203 -15.40 23.47 -14.99
CA GLU A 203 -14.18 22.81 -15.48
C GLU A 203 -13.02 22.94 -14.50
N ARG A 204 -12.81 24.13 -13.91
CA ARG A 204 -11.80 24.35 -12.87
C ARG A 204 -12.08 23.52 -11.62
N GLU A 205 -13.34 23.45 -11.19
CA GLU A 205 -13.75 22.64 -10.05
C GLU A 205 -13.56 21.14 -10.33
N ALA A 206 -13.90 20.67 -11.53
CA ALA A 206 -13.67 19.30 -11.95
C ALA A 206 -12.18 18.97 -12.02
N ALA A 207 -11.37 19.84 -12.63
CA ALA A 207 -9.92 19.69 -12.72
C ALA A 207 -9.26 19.71 -11.34
N ASN A 208 -9.69 20.60 -10.43
CA ASN A 208 -9.21 20.62 -9.05
C ASN A 208 -9.63 19.36 -8.28
N ARG A 209 -10.83 18.83 -8.49
CA ARG A 209 -11.26 17.56 -7.88
C ARG A 209 -10.43 16.38 -8.38
N GLU A 210 -10.17 16.31 -9.67
CA GLU A 210 -9.33 15.27 -10.26
C GLU A 210 -7.88 15.37 -9.75
N PHE A 211 -7.33 16.59 -9.72
CA PHE A 211 -6.00 16.86 -9.19
C PHE A 211 -5.89 16.45 -7.72
N ASN A 212 -6.81 16.91 -6.86
CA ASN A 212 -6.83 16.58 -5.44
C ASN A 212 -7.01 15.07 -5.23
N GLY A 213 -7.80 14.41 -6.08
CA GLY A 213 -7.94 12.96 -6.10
C GLY A 213 -6.62 12.25 -6.40
N LYS A 214 -5.90 12.66 -7.44
CA LYS A 214 -4.59 12.10 -7.81
C LYS A 214 -3.53 12.34 -6.73
N VAL A 215 -3.46 13.55 -6.18
CA VAL A 215 -2.58 13.90 -5.04
C VAL A 215 -2.88 13.00 -3.85
N SER A 216 -4.15 12.88 -3.47
CA SER A 216 -4.56 12.09 -2.30
C SER A 216 -4.23 10.61 -2.49
N GLN A 217 -4.54 10.04 -3.66
CA GLN A 217 -4.23 8.64 -3.96
C GLN A 217 -2.73 8.36 -3.95
N LEU A 218 -1.94 9.22 -4.59
CA LEU A 218 -0.49 9.05 -4.65
C LEU A 218 0.18 9.30 -3.29
N GLY A 219 -0.31 10.28 -2.52
CA GLY A 219 0.15 10.56 -1.17
C GLY A 219 -0.16 9.42 -0.20
N LEU A 220 -1.36 8.84 -0.25
CA LEU A 220 -1.71 7.66 0.55
C LEU A 220 -0.89 6.43 0.15
N LYS A 221 -0.61 6.24 -1.15
CA LYS A 221 0.28 5.18 -1.64
C LYS A 221 1.68 5.33 -1.07
N MET A 222 2.27 6.53 -1.18
CA MET A 222 3.59 6.84 -0.63
C MET A 222 3.64 6.64 0.88
N LEU A 223 2.62 7.11 1.61
CA LEU A 223 2.53 6.93 3.06
C LEU A 223 2.50 5.44 3.43
N ALA A 224 1.72 4.63 2.72
CA ALA A 224 1.70 3.19 2.95
C ALA A 224 3.06 2.53 2.67
N GLU A 225 3.76 2.94 1.61
CA GLU A 225 5.11 2.45 1.28
C GLU A 225 6.13 2.82 2.37
N VAL A 226 6.08 4.04 2.89
CA VAL A 226 6.97 4.52 3.97
C VAL A 226 6.67 3.82 5.30
N LEU A 227 5.39 3.64 5.64
CA LEU A 227 5.01 2.86 6.83
C LEU A 227 5.48 1.41 6.71
N ASP A 228 5.41 0.83 5.52
CA ASP A 228 5.84 -0.53 5.27
C ASP A 228 7.36 -0.69 5.33
N LEU A 229 8.18 0.36 5.13
CA LEU A 229 9.64 0.30 5.30
C LEU A 229 10.06 -0.07 6.72
N VAL A 230 9.24 0.29 7.72
CA VAL A 230 9.51 0.00 9.13
C VAL A 230 9.69 -1.50 9.37
N LEU A 231 8.93 -2.35 8.67
CA LEU A 231 8.92 -3.80 8.86
C LEU A 231 10.23 -4.48 8.43
N PRO A 232 10.71 -4.37 7.17
CA PRO A 232 11.98 -4.96 6.77
C PRO A 232 13.16 -4.29 7.48
N THR A 233 13.11 -2.98 7.77
CA THR A 233 14.17 -2.31 8.52
C THR A 233 14.33 -2.87 9.93
N ALA A 234 13.23 -3.12 10.65
CA ALA A 234 13.26 -3.78 11.95
C ALA A 234 13.73 -5.24 11.85
N SER A 235 13.24 -5.97 10.84
CA SER A 235 13.59 -7.38 10.61
C SER A 235 15.08 -7.58 10.30
N LEU A 236 15.69 -6.68 9.53
CA LEU A 236 17.11 -6.69 9.18
C LEU A 236 18.01 -6.14 10.30
N GLY A 237 17.45 -5.64 11.40
CA GLY A 237 18.22 -5.05 12.49
C GLY A 237 18.93 -3.73 12.13
N LEU A 238 18.54 -3.07 11.03
CA LEU A 238 19.14 -1.81 10.58
C LEU A 238 18.83 -0.66 11.57
N MET A 239 17.68 -0.71 12.24
CA MET A 239 17.31 0.21 13.31
C MET A 239 16.65 -0.55 14.46
N LYS A 240 16.95 -0.15 15.70
CA LYS A 240 16.29 -0.69 16.91
C LYS A 240 14.89 -0.08 17.05
N ILE A 241 13.92 -0.66 16.35
CA ILE A 241 12.53 -0.22 16.39
C ILE A 241 11.76 -1.08 17.38
N TYR A 242 11.01 -0.42 18.27
CA TYR A 242 10.17 -1.12 19.24
C TYR A 242 9.06 -1.92 18.52
N PRO A 243 8.80 -3.19 18.90
CA PRO A 243 7.80 -4.03 18.23
C PRO A 243 6.39 -3.40 18.16
N GLY A 244 6.01 -2.61 19.17
CA GLY A 244 4.73 -1.90 19.16
C GLY A 244 4.62 -0.86 18.06
N ILE A 245 5.73 -0.17 17.71
CA ILE A 245 5.77 0.79 16.60
C ILE A 245 5.63 0.05 15.26
N VAL A 246 6.27 -1.12 15.12
CA VAL A 246 6.11 -1.97 13.94
C VAL A 246 4.64 -2.38 13.78
N GLY A 247 3.99 -2.77 14.88
CA GLY A 247 2.55 -3.09 14.89
C GLY A 247 1.67 -1.91 14.46
N ILE A 248 1.94 -0.70 14.96
CA ILE A 248 1.18 0.52 14.59
C ILE A 248 1.41 0.87 13.11
N ALA A 249 2.65 0.86 12.63
CA ALA A 249 2.97 1.16 11.25
C ALA A 249 2.28 0.16 10.30
N MET A 250 2.36 -1.13 10.64
CA MET A 250 1.68 -2.21 9.95
C MET A 250 0.16 -2.04 9.95
N LEU A 251 -0.44 -1.62 11.07
CA LEU A 251 -1.89 -1.37 11.18
C LEU A 251 -2.32 -0.24 10.23
N CYS A 252 -1.64 0.91 10.31
CA CYS A 252 -1.93 2.07 9.47
C CYS A 252 -1.78 1.75 7.98
N SER A 253 -0.68 1.10 7.57
CA SER A 253 -0.49 0.71 6.18
C SER A 253 -1.54 -0.30 5.70
N THR A 254 -1.97 -1.20 6.58
CA THR A 254 -3.03 -2.18 6.29
C THR A 254 -4.38 -1.54 6.09
N VAL A 255 -4.76 -0.55 6.89
CA VAL A 255 -6.03 0.18 6.73
C VAL A 255 -6.05 0.94 5.39
N ILE A 256 -4.96 1.63 5.06
CA ILE A 256 -4.84 2.38 3.80
C ILE A 256 -4.94 1.42 2.60
N THR A 257 -4.16 0.35 2.61
CA THR A 257 -4.11 -0.61 1.49
C THR A 257 -5.37 -1.48 1.42
N GLY A 258 -5.97 -1.83 2.55
CA GLY A 258 -7.23 -2.56 2.65
C GLY A 258 -8.40 -1.77 2.05
N ARG A 259 -8.47 -0.46 2.29
CA ARG A 259 -9.44 0.43 1.64
C ARG A 259 -9.32 0.40 0.12
N ASN A 260 -8.10 0.36 -0.43
CA ASN A 260 -7.90 0.28 -1.88
C ASN A 260 -8.42 -1.04 -2.46
N VAL A 261 -8.21 -2.16 -1.76
CA VAL A 261 -8.77 -3.46 -2.16
C VAL A 261 -10.29 -3.45 -2.07
N TRP A 262 -10.86 -2.88 -1.00
CA TRP A 262 -12.30 -2.72 -0.81
C TRP A 262 -12.95 -1.98 -1.99
N ILE A 263 -12.39 -0.82 -2.37
CA ILE A 263 -12.87 -0.02 -3.51
C ILE A 263 -12.74 -0.79 -4.83
N ARG A 264 -11.61 -1.46 -5.05
CA ARG A 264 -11.38 -2.29 -6.25
C ARG A 264 -12.41 -3.41 -6.37
N CYS A 265 -12.80 -4.05 -5.26
CA CYS A 265 -13.83 -5.08 -5.27
C CYS A 265 -15.21 -4.51 -5.62
N ALA A 266 -15.58 -3.33 -5.10
CA ALA A 266 -16.82 -2.65 -5.50
C ALA A 266 -16.89 -2.35 -7.00
N GLN A 267 -15.77 -1.91 -7.60
CA GLN A 267 -15.72 -1.56 -9.03
C GLN A 267 -15.93 -2.76 -9.97
N LYS A 268 -15.70 -3.98 -9.49
CA LYS A 268 -15.89 -5.21 -10.26
C LYS A 268 -17.32 -5.75 -10.19
N LEU A 269 -18.14 -5.24 -9.29
CA LEU A 269 -19.52 -5.70 -9.13
C LEU A 269 -20.42 -5.05 -10.18
N PRO A 270 -21.37 -5.81 -10.76
CA PRO A 270 -22.37 -5.24 -11.65
C PRO A 270 -23.18 -4.16 -10.92
N ALA A 271 -23.51 -3.08 -11.64
CA ALA A 271 -24.10 -1.85 -11.09
C ALA A 271 -25.53 -2.04 -10.57
#